data_AF-A0A2U4F3R9-F1
#
_entry.id   AF-A0A2U4F3R9-F1
#
_cell.length_a   1.000
_cell.length_b   1.000
_cell.length_c   1.000
_cell.angle_alpha   90.00
_cell.angle_beta   90.00
_cell.angle_gamma   90.00
#
_symmetry.space_group_name_H-M   'P 1'
#
loop_
_entity.id
_entity.type
_entity.pdbx_description
1 polymer ?
#
loop_
_entity_poly.entity_id
_entity_poly.type
_entity_poly.pdbx_seq_one_letter_code
_entity_poly.pdbx_strand_id
1 'polypeptide(L)' 'MAVKLFNKEELQKCTTKEEVEAYFNSLGIKEDDYETKIDALTKACNSKSIKYFGNISLEKKYNDILVMFLDDEVRMYRGF' A
#
# COMPACT_ATOMS: atom_id res chain seq x y z
N MET A 1 3.96 -4.69 -22.95
CA MET A 1 3.11 -4.04 -21.93
C MET A 1 3.86 -2.81 -21.44
N ALA A 2 3.23 -1.64 -21.46
CA ALA A 2 3.83 -0.45 -20.85
C ALA A 2 3.79 -0.65 -19.33
N VAL A 3 4.95 -0.79 -18.69
CA VAL A 3 5.04 -0.84 -17.22
C VAL A 3 4.63 0.54 -16.73
N LYS A 4 3.46 0.62 -16.10
CA LYS A 4 3.00 1.87 -15.49
C LYS A 4 3.99 2.17 -14.34
N LEU A 5 4.45 3.42 -14.24
CA LEU A 5 5.36 3.83 -13.17
C LEU A 5 4.57 4.03 -11.88
N PHE A 6 5.19 3.71 -10.74
CA PHE A 6 4.55 3.92 -9.43
C PHE A 6 4.20 5.40 -9.22
N ASN A 7 2.92 5.67 -8.95
CA ASN A 7 2.39 6.95 -8.54
C ASN A 7 1.65 6.84 -7.20
N LYS A 8 2.22 7.44 -6.14
CA LYS A 8 1.63 7.40 -4.80
C LYS A 8 0.23 8.02 -4.74
N GLU A 9 -0.06 9.05 -5.54
CA GLU A 9 -1.34 9.77 -5.50
C GLU A 9 -2.46 8.95 -6.13
N GLU A 10 -2.15 8.13 -7.13
CA GLU A 10 -3.09 7.16 -7.66
C GLU A 10 -3.39 6.06 -6.63
N LEU A 11 -2.36 5.54 -5.96
CA LEU A 11 -2.56 4.56 -4.90
C LEU A 11 -3.38 5.16 -3.75
N GLN A 12 -3.11 6.39 -3.33
CA GLN A 12 -3.84 7.08 -2.25
C GLN A 12 -5.34 7.22 -2.52
N LYS A 13 -5.80 7.19 -3.78
CA LYS A 13 -7.23 7.20 -4.15
C LYS A 13 -7.93 5.87 -3.92
N CYS A 14 -7.18 4.77 -3.76
CA CYS A 14 -7.75 3.45 -3.50
C CYS A 14 -8.40 3.40 -2.10
N THR A 15 -9.65 2.96 -2.10
CA THR A 15 -10.54 2.83 -0.94
C THR A 15 -10.97 1.39 -0.69
N THR A 16 -10.62 0.44 -1.56
CA THR A 16 -10.82 -0.98 -1.28
C THR A 16 -9.57 -1.80 -1.54
N LYS A 17 -9.56 -3.03 -1.03
CA LYS A 17 -8.48 -3.98 -1.27
C LYS A 17 -8.36 -4.31 -2.76
N GLU A 18 -9.50 -4.47 -3.44
CA GLU A 18 -9.56 -4.78 -4.87
C GLU A 18 -8.96 -3.66 -5.71
N GLU A 19 -9.18 -2.39 -5.34
CA GLU A 19 -8.59 -1.24 -6.02
C GLU A 19 -7.06 -1.20 -5.85
N VAL A 20 -6.57 -1.50 -4.64
CA VAL A 20 -5.12 -1.60 -4.36
C VAL A 20 -4.48 -2.74 -5.15
N GLU A 21 -5.14 -3.90 -5.21
CA GLU A 21 -4.65 -5.05 -5.97
C GLU A 21 -4.66 -4.78 -7.48
N ALA A 22 -5.73 -4.15 -8.00
CA ALA A 22 -5.79 -3.72 -9.40
C ALA A 22 -4.67 -2.72 -9.72
N TYR A 23 -4.37 -1.80 -8.80
CA TYR A 23 -3.26 -0.87 -8.94
C TYR A 23 -1.91 -1.61 -9.03
N PHE A 24 -1.63 -2.54 -8.11
CA PHE A 24 -0.40 -3.34 -8.15
C PHE A 24 -0.28 -4.21 -9.40
N ASN A 25 -1.39 -4.83 -9.83
CA ASN A 25 -1.45 -5.60 -11.07
C ASN A 25 -1.14 -4.73 -12.29
N SER A 26 -1.60 -3.47 -12.31
CA SER A 26 -1.31 -2.52 -13.39
C SER A 26 0.17 -2.12 -13.47
N LEU A 27 0.90 -2.21 -12.35
CA LEU A 27 2.35 -1.99 -12.26
C LEU A 27 3.15 -3.27 -12.56
N GLY A 28 2.49 -4.42 -12.70
CA GLY A 28 3.15 -5.72 -12.85
C GLY A 28 3.80 -6.23 -11.56
N ILE A 29 3.39 -5.73 -10.40
CA ILE A 29 3.85 -6.22 -9.10
C ILE A 29 3.19 -7.56 -8.83
N LYS A 30 3.99 -8.58 -8.53
CA LYS A 30 3.50 -9.94 -8.28
C LYS A 30 2.73 -10.01 -6.96
N GLU A 31 1.87 -11.01 -6.84
CA GLU A 31 1.03 -11.19 -5.66
C GLU A 31 1.85 -11.44 -4.38
N ASP A 32 2.96 -12.16 -4.51
CA ASP A 32 3.88 -12.56 -3.44
C ASP A 32 5.00 -11.53 -3.18
N ASP A 33 5.08 -10.46 -3.96
CA ASP A 33 6.07 -9.38 -3.78
C ASP A 33 5.63 -8.42 -2.67
N TYR A 34 5.58 -8.96 -1.45
CA TYR A 34 5.15 -8.22 -0.27
C TYR A 34 6.09 -7.05 0.05
N GLU A 35 7.39 -7.16 -0.24
CA GLU A 35 8.35 -6.07 0.01
C GLU A 35 7.99 -4.83 -0.80
N THR A 36 7.76 -4.98 -2.10
CA THR A 36 7.37 -3.86 -2.98
C THR A 36 6.01 -3.30 -2.60
N LYS A 37 5.04 -4.16 -2.27
CA LYS A 37 3.70 -3.72 -1.81
C LYS A 37 3.76 -2.93 -0.51
N ILE A 38 4.56 -3.39 0.45
CA ILE A 38 4.77 -2.72 1.74
C ILE A 38 5.40 -1.34 1.52
N ASP A 39 6.46 -1.24 0.72
CA ASP A 39 7.12 0.02 0.42
C ASP A 39 6.16 1.02 -0.25
N ALA A 40 5.38 0.56 -1.23
CA ALA A 40 4.37 1.36 -1.92
C ALA A 40 3.30 1.91 -0.97
N LEU A 41 2.70 1.05 -0.13
CA LEU A 41 1.70 1.46 0.86
C LEU A 41 2.31 2.39 1.92
N THR A 42 3.53 2.13 2.36
CA THR A 42 4.24 2.97 3.32
C THR A 42 4.42 4.39 2.79
N LYS A 43 4.86 4.51 1.53
CA LYS A 43 5.00 5.79 0.83
C LYS A 43 3.66 6.50 0.65
N ALA A 44 2.60 5.76 0.30
CA ALA A 44 1.27 6.31 0.06
C ALA A 44 0.56 6.75 1.36
N CYS A 45 0.74 6.03 2.47
CA CYS A 45 0.23 6.44 3.78
C CYS A 45 0.88 7.71 4.32
N ASN A 46 2.09 8.06 3.86
CA ASN A 46 2.91 9.16 4.41
C ASN A 46 3.05 9.11 5.95
N SER A 47 2.88 7.92 6.54
CA SER A 47 2.72 7.74 7.99
C SER A 47 4.02 7.24 8.61
N LYS A 48 4.55 8.01 9.57
CA LYS A 48 5.69 7.59 10.39
C LYS A 48 5.34 6.38 11.27
N SER A 49 4.05 6.11 11.50
CA SER A 49 3.54 5.03 12.35
C SER A 49 3.76 3.63 11.74
N ILE A 50 3.89 3.54 10.41
CA ILE A 50 4.20 2.29 9.70
C ILE A 50 5.62 1.77 10.01
N LYS A 51 6.48 2.59 10.62
CA LYS A 51 7.85 2.20 10.95
C LYS A 51 7.96 1.26 12.16
N TYR A 52 6.85 1.00 12.87
CA TYR A 52 6.85 0.26 14.14
C TYR A 52 6.32 -1.17 14.07
N PHE A 53 6.39 -1.84 12.90
CA PHE A 53 6.12 -3.28 12.86
C PHE A 53 7.27 -4.05 13.54
N GLY A 54 6.92 -4.88 14.52
CA GLY A 54 7.85 -5.82 15.15
C GLY A 54 8.33 -6.92 14.19
N ASN A 55 9.01 -7.93 14.72
CA ASN A 55 9.56 -9.03 13.92
C ASN A 55 8.44 -10.02 13.50
N ILE A 56 7.63 -9.62 12.51
CA ILE A 56 6.52 -10.38 11.93
C ILE A 56 6.81 -10.75 10.47
N SER A 57 6.10 -11.73 9.91
CA SER A 57 6.23 -12.10 8.50
C SER A 57 5.83 -10.94 7.57
N LEU A 58 6.42 -10.91 6.37
CA LEU A 58 6.12 -9.89 5.37
C LEU A 58 4.63 -9.89 4.97
N GLU A 59 4.03 -11.06 4.80
CA GLU A 59 2.60 -11.19 4.51
C GLU A 59 1.73 -10.56 5.61
N LYS A 60 2.03 -10.86 6.89
CA LYS A 60 1.30 -10.27 8.01
C LYS A 60 1.47 -8.77 8.05
N LYS A 61 2.70 -8.28 7.87
CA LYS A 61 3.02 -6.85 7.81
C LYS A 61 2.28 -6.15 6.68
N TYR A 62 2.22 -6.76 5.50
CA TYR A 62 1.45 -6.24 4.37
C TYR A 62 -0.03 -6.13 4.71
N ASN A 63 -0.64 -7.19 5.25
CA ASN A 63 -2.05 -7.18 5.63
C ASN A 63 -2.36 -6.12 6.69
N ASP A 64 -1.51 -5.98 7.71
CA ASP A 64 -1.69 -4.97 8.75
C ASP A 64 -1.58 -3.54 8.17
N ILE A 65 -0.61 -3.30 7.29
CA ILE A 65 -0.46 -2.00 6.59
C ILE A 65 -1.63 -1.75 5.66
N LEU A 66 -2.14 -2.76 4.96
CA LEU A 66 -3.27 -2.63 4.05
C LEU A 66 -4.55 -2.27 4.81
N VAL A 67 -4.82 -2.93 5.94
CA VAL A 67 -5.95 -2.59 6.81
C VAL A 67 -5.82 -1.14 7.30
N MET A 68 -4.65 -0.78 7.82
CA MET A 68 -4.38 0.58 8.29
C MET A 68 -4.46 1.60 7.15
N PHE A 69 -3.98 1.26 5.95
CA PHE A 69 -4.11 2.09 4.77
C PHE A 69 -5.59 2.34 4.54
N LEU A 70 -6.38 1.29 4.34
CA LEU A 70 -7.81 1.35 4.03
C LEU A 70 -8.69 1.90 5.17
N ASP A 71 -8.16 2.12 6.37
CA ASP A 71 -8.88 2.73 7.47
C ASP A 71 -9.29 4.18 7.15
N ASP A 72 -10.54 4.54 7.44
CA ASP A 72 -11.09 5.85 7.10
C ASP A 72 -10.45 7.00 7.88
N GLU A 73 -9.99 6.78 9.11
CA GLU A 73 -9.27 7.80 9.87
C GLU A 73 -7.91 8.09 9.24
N VAL A 74 -7.22 7.04 8.77
CA VAL A 74 -5.91 7.15 8.13
C VAL A 74 -6.02 7.76 6.73
N ARG A 75 -7.12 7.52 6.01
CA ARG A 75 -7.42 8.19 4.73
C ARG A 75 -7.41 9.71 4.83
N MET A 76 -7.89 10.27 5.94
CA MET A 76 -7.89 11.73 6.16
C MET A 76 -6.48 12.32 6.23
N TYR A 77 -5.45 11.51 6.54
CA TYR A 77 -4.05 11.93 6.61
C TYR A 77 -3.25 11.59 5.34
N ARG A 78 -3.86 10.90 4.36
CA ARG A 78 -3.26 10.71 3.03
C ARG A 78 -3.36 12.04 2.28
N GLY A 79 -2.34 12.87 2.45
CA GLY A 79 -2.30 14.27 2.00
C GLY A 79 -3.13 14.56 0.75
N PHE A 80 -4.27 15.22 0.99
CA PHE A 80 -5.00 16.00 -0.01
C PHE A 80 -4.33 17.37 -0.17
#